data_AF-A0AAD0WYQ3-F1
#
_entry.id   AF-A0AAD0WYQ3-F1
#
_cell.length_a   1.000
_cell.length_b   1.000
_cell.length_c   1.000
_cell.angle_alpha   90.00
_cell.angle_beta   90.00
_cell.angle_gamma   90.00
#
_symmetry.space_group_name_H-M   'P 1'
#
loop_
_entity.id
_entity.type
_entity.pdbx_description
1 polymer ?
#
loop_
_entity_poly.entity_id
_entity_poly.type
_entity_poly.pdbx_seq_one_letter_code
_entity_poly.pdbx_strand_id
1 'polypeptide(L)'
;MNIFKYLRQGLLSSIFLVLLINQSIHAETITVNEETLVNWAGQENFNRLRISLDELAKKQERAKYDENFGFTFDAEANYQETKEQSFVQFIPVSSPVADFKAKLSKNSKYGLQYGVVMNSNQVTNNLYKDGTTTSAGAFLALDLYKDFLGSTSRVQDKSLLVQEEISKRQRSISEHTFIQEVRKLYWKIVANNESTKIARALLKTTKKLEKDTRKRFQSNIADKGDLARISSQVEARNGQLYLLEFERNELIKTLKSLFPDKLGGKDLRLANYNLDNTVNDVMACTQKIAQHMTSLPLEYTQYDEILGLLQKDLELSREVNKNYDKSNLKLISQFEVVGKDYSYSDSFKKLSDEGDSRFSVGLQWTMPIGGEKDKTKAIQDEIIRRRNLADSQEVKGKLDAFHAQTLRSVLTLQNVIRAQKRNAKHLRETLKDSKRKFSQARLTSQDLLIDENQLLNSNLDEISTKYQVIETIINYFTVFNQTPCKLNKRAQL
;
A
#
# COMPACT_ATOMS: atom_id res chain seq x y z
N MET A 1 73.78 23.99 -3.69
CA MET A 1 72.72 25.01 -3.84
C MET A 1 71.59 24.42 -4.67
N ASN A 2 70.57 23.77 -4.06
CA ASN A 2 69.23 23.49 -4.68
C ASN A 2 68.27 22.60 -3.86
N ILE A 3 68.58 22.17 -2.64
CA ILE A 3 67.67 21.30 -1.87
C ILE A 3 66.62 22.10 -1.06
N PHE A 4 66.90 23.36 -0.72
CA PHE A 4 65.98 24.19 0.06
C PHE A 4 64.81 24.82 -0.73
N LYS A 5 64.80 24.76 -2.06
CA LYS A 5 63.73 25.35 -2.89
C LYS A 5 62.50 24.44 -3.02
N TYR A 6 62.66 23.11 -2.97
CA TYR A 6 61.57 22.16 -3.14
C TYR A 6 60.74 21.92 -1.87
N LEU A 7 61.34 22.02 -0.68
CA LEU A 7 60.63 21.87 0.60
C LEU A 7 59.66 23.03 0.91
N ARG A 8 59.93 24.23 0.41
CA ARG A 8 59.04 25.39 0.58
C ARG A 8 57.83 25.36 -0.35
N GLN A 9 57.95 24.75 -1.54
CA GLN A 9 56.83 24.60 -2.48
C GLN A 9 55.88 23.44 -2.10
N GLY A 10 56.40 22.37 -1.51
CA GLY A 10 55.58 21.25 -1.02
C GLY A 10 54.67 21.60 0.16
N LEU A 11 55.13 22.47 1.07
CA LEU A 11 54.37 22.94 2.23
C LEU A 11 53.28 23.97 1.88
N LEU A 12 53.50 24.80 0.86
CA LEU A 12 52.47 25.71 0.35
C LEU A 12 51.39 24.96 -0.45
N SER A 13 51.77 23.91 -1.19
CA SER A 13 50.81 23.09 -1.94
C SER A 13 49.94 22.20 -1.04
N SER A 14 50.45 21.76 0.12
CA SER A 14 49.67 20.97 1.08
C SER A 14 48.72 21.82 1.92
N ILE A 15 49.07 23.07 2.23
CA ILE A 15 48.16 24.02 2.89
C ILE A 15 47.02 24.43 1.96
N PHE A 16 47.27 24.59 0.65
CA PHE A 16 46.22 24.90 -0.33
C PHE A 16 45.27 23.71 -0.58
N LEU A 17 45.77 22.47 -0.47
CA LEU A 17 44.94 21.26 -0.61
C LEU A 17 44.04 21.03 0.62
N VAL A 18 44.51 21.37 1.83
CA VAL A 18 43.70 21.28 3.07
C VAL A 18 42.65 22.42 3.14
N LEU A 19 42.91 23.57 2.51
CA LEU A 19 41.92 24.64 2.39
C LEU A 19 40.82 24.38 1.34
N LEU A 20 41.06 23.50 0.36
CA LEU A 20 40.06 23.13 -0.65
C LEU A 20 39.10 22.01 -0.20
N ILE A 21 39.42 21.27 0.86
CA ILE A 21 38.54 20.22 1.43
C ILE A 21 37.52 20.81 2.42
N ASN A 22 37.67 22.08 2.81
CA ASN A 22 36.68 22.83 3.59
C ASN A 22 35.64 23.54 2.70
N GLN A 23 35.38 23.03 1.48
CA GLN A 23 34.10 23.32 0.84
C GLN A 23 33.02 22.72 1.74
N SER A 24 32.43 23.60 2.53
CA SER A 24 31.20 23.36 3.26
C SER A 24 30.25 22.68 2.28
N ILE A 25 29.85 21.45 2.57
CA ILE A 25 28.67 20.85 1.95
C ILE A 25 27.53 21.77 2.39
N HIS A 26 27.31 22.85 1.64
CA HIS A 26 26.14 23.68 1.78
C HIS A 26 24.99 22.86 1.22
N ALA A 27 24.50 21.95 2.07
CA ALA A 27 23.25 21.28 1.84
C ALA A 27 22.20 22.37 1.63
N GLU A 28 21.59 22.39 0.45
CA GLU A 28 20.52 23.31 0.12
C GLU A 28 19.46 23.22 1.23
N THR A 29 19.16 24.35 1.88
CA THR A 29 18.18 24.36 2.98
C THR A 29 16.79 24.53 2.40
N ILE A 30 15.96 23.50 2.52
CA ILE A 30 14.56 23.54 2.12
C ILE A 30 13.68 23.91 3.32
N THR A 31 12.78 24.87 3.09
CA THR A 31 11.73 25.22 4.04
C THR A 31 10.49 24.38 3.77
N VAL A 32 10.01 23.66 4.79
CA VAL A 32 8.91 22.70 4.67
C VAL A 32 7.76 23.07 5.61
N ASN A 33 6.53 23.01 5.12
CA ASN A 33 5.31 23.09 5.91
C ASN A 33 4.42 21.84 5.69
N GLU A 34 3.36 21.67 6.47
CA GLU A 34 2.46 20.51 6.34
C GLU A 34 1.89 20.38 4.92
N GLU A 35 1.49 21.48 4.28
CA GLU A 35 0.85 21.50 2.97
C GLU A 35 1.81 21.04 1.85
N THR A 36 3.07 21.49 1.89
CA THR A 36 4.10 21.04 0.95
C THR A 36 4.32 19.53 1.03
N LEU A 37 4.34 18.96 2.25
CA LEU A 37 4.48 17.51 2.44
C LEU A 37 3.25 16.74 1.98
N VAL A 38 2.05 17.26 2.24
CA VAL A 38 0.80 16.68 1.74
C VAL A 38 0.77 16.70 0.21
N ASN A 39 1.21 17.78 -0.43
CA ASN A 39 1.28 17.89 -1.88
C ASN A 39 2.28 16.89 -2.47
N TRP A 40 3.47 16.75 -1.87
CA TRP A 40 4.44 15.72 -2.32
C TRP A 40 3.93 14.30 -2.08
N ALA A 41 3.24 14.07 -0.96
CA ALA A 41 2.58 12.78 -0.68
C ALA A 41 1.43 12.50 -1.65
N GLY A 42 0.80 13.54 -2.20
CA GLY A 42 -0.25 13.50 -3.22
C GLY A 42 0.26 13.22 -4.63
N GLN A 43 1.48 13.66 -4.95
CA GLN A 43 2.15 13.38 -6.21
C GLN A 43 2.65 11.94 -6.29
N GLU A 44 2.81 11.44 -7.51
CA GLU A 44 3.40 10.12 -7.76
C GLU A 44 4.79 10.03 -7.12
N ASN A 45 4.98 9.01 -6.29
CA ASN A 45 6.21 8.75 -5.56
C ASN A 45 6.34 7.24 -5.31
N PHE A 46 7.52 6.80 -4.87
CA PHE A 46 7.80 5.39 -4.61
C PHE A 46 6.74 4.69 -3.72
N ASN A 47 6.23 5.37 -2.69
CA ASN A 47 5.22 4.79 -1.81
C ASN A 47 3.87 4.62 -2.50
N ARG A 48 3.43 5.63 -3.28
CA ARG A 48 2.20 5.52 -4.10
C ARG A 48 2.29 4.44 -5.17
N LEU A 49 3.44 4.32 -5.83
CA LEU A 49 3.68 3.25 -6.80
C LEU A 49 3.48 1.89 -6.14
N ARG A 50 4.08 1.67 -4.96
CA ARG A 50 3.90 0.42 -4.20
C ARG A 50 2.44 0.17 -3.81
N ILE A 51 1.71 1.20 -3.39
CA ILE A 51 0.28 1.11 -3.03
C ILE A 51 -0.58 0.73 -4.25
N SER A 52 -0.20 1.14 -5.47
CA SER A 52 -0.94 0.83 -6.69
C SER A 52 -0.77 -0.60 -7.21
N LEU A 53 0.21 -1.36 -6.70
CA LEU A 53 0.52 -2.71 -7.21
C LEU A 53 -0.62 -3.70 -7.01
N ASP A 54 -1.34 -3.62 -5.89
CA ASP A 54 -2.45 -4.54 -5.60
C ASP A 54 -3.63 -4.33 -6.57
N GLU A 55 -3.92 -3.07 -6.94
CA GLU A 55 -4.91 -2.76 -7.99
C GLU A 55 -4.45 -3.30 -9.34
N LEU A 56 -3.19 -3.08 -9.72
CA LEU A 56 -2.64 -3.57 -10.98
C LEU A 56 -2.66 -5.11 -11.06
N ALA A 57 -2.40 -5.80 -9.95
CA ALA A 57 -2.48 -7.25 -9.88
C ALA A 57 -3.91 -7.76 -10.12
N LYS A 58 -4.92 -7.11 -9.52
CA LYS A 58 -6.33 -7.46 -9.75
C LYS A 58 -6.80 -7.12 -11.16
N LYS A 59 -6.35 -5.99 -11.71
CA LYS A 59 -6.58 -5.64 -13.11
C LYS A 59 -5.94 -6.66 -14.07
N GLN A 60 -4.74 -7.14 -13.76
CA GLN A 60 -4.07 -8.19 -14.53
C GLN A 60 -4.84 -9.51 -14.46
N GLU A 61 -5.34 -9.91 -13.28
CA GLU A 61 -6.14 -11.13 -13.10
C GLU A 61 -7.38 -11.11 -14.00
N ARG A 62 -8.08 -9.98 -14.04
CA ARG A 62 -9.22 -9.78 -14.95
C ARG A 62 -8.80 -9.77 -16.43
N ALA A 63 -7.71 -9.08 -16.77
CA ALA A 63 -7.20 -9.06 -18.14
C ALA A 63 -6.83 -10.47 -18.65
N LYS A 64 -6.16 -11.28 -17.82
CA LYS A 64 -5.88 -12.70 -18.10
C LYS A 64 -7.15 -13.52 -18.28
N TYR A 65 -8.20 -13.23 -17.51
CA TYR A 65 -9.49 -13.86 -17.70
C TYR A 65 -10.11 -13.48 -19.05
N ASP A 66 -10.02 -12.20 -19.42
CA ASP A 66 -10.51 -11.67 -20.69
C ASP A 66 -9.76 -12.22 -21.92
N GLU A 67 -8.47 -12.53 -21.78
CA GLU A 67 -7.65 -13.18 -22.81
C GLU A 67 -8.24 -14.53 -23.27
N ASN A 68 -8.95 -15.26 -22.39
CA ASN A 68 -9.63 -16.52 -22.75
C ASN A 68 -10.72 -16.35 -23.82
N PHE A 69 -11.19 -15.12 -24.05
CA PHE A 69 -12.18 -14.76 -25.06
C PHE A 69 -11.56 -14.07 -26.29
N GLY A 70 -10.23 -14.00 -26.34
CA GLY A 70 -9.47 -13.59 -27.53
C GLY A 70 -9.51 -14.63 -28.65
N PHE A 71 -8.94 -14.27 -29.80
CA PHE A 71 -8.66 -15.25 -30.85
C PHE A 71 -7.42 -16.07 -30.46
N THR A 72 -7.53 -17.40 -30.51
CA THR A 72 -6.41 -18.33 -30.39
C THR A 72 -6.10 -18.91 -31.75
N PHE A 73 -4.82 -18.92 -32.13
CA PHE A 73 -4.34 -19.65 -33.28
C PHE A 73 -3.47 -20.80 -32.78
N ASP A 74 -3.96 -22.02 -32.99
CA ASP A 74 -3.33 -23.26 -32.57
C ASP A 74 -2.83 -23.99 -33.83
N ALA A 75 -1.52 -24.24 -33.92
CA ALA A 75 -0.91 -25.01 -35.00
C ALA A 75 -0.18 -26.22 -34.41
N GLU A 76 -0.52 -27.40 -34.91
CA GLU A 76 0.02 -28.68 -34.47
C GLU A 76 0.53 -29.44 -35.68
N ALA A 77 1.75 -29.96 -35.60
CA ALA A 77 2.34 -30.83 -36.61
C ALA A 77 2.85 -32.08 -35.90
N ASN A 78 2.39 -33.25 -36.35
CA ASN A 78 2.75 -34.53 -35.76
C ASN A 78 3.28 -35.47 -36.85
N TYR A 79 4.32 -36.23 -36.54
CA TYR A 79 4.83 -37.30 -37.39
C TYR A 79 5.01 -38.54 -36.54
N GLN A 80 4.33 -39.61 -36.92
CA GLN A 80 4.35 -40.87 -36.22
C GLN A 80 4.71 -42.00 -37.18
N GLU A 81 5.69 -42.80 -36.78
CA GLU A 81 6.06 -44.03 -37.46
C GLU A 81 5.83 -45.19 -36.50
N THR A 82 5.17 -46.24 -36.97
CA THR A 82 4.95 -47.47 -36.22
C THR A 82 5.49 -48.67 -36.98
N LYS A 83 5.96 -49.67 -36.21
CA LYS A 83 6.40 -50.99 -36.69
C LYS A 83 5.37 -52.08 -36.42
N GLU A 84 4.13 -51.69 -36.13
CA GLU A 84 3.03 -52.62 -35.93
C GLU A 84 2.86 -53.54 -37.14
N GLN A 85 2.57 -54.80 -36.85
CA GLN A 85 2.26 -55.81 -37.87
C GLN A 85 0.76 -55.95 -37.96
N SER A 86 0.24 -56.12 -39.17
CA SER A 86 -1.19 -56.35 -39.35
C SER A 86 -1.59 -57.71 -38.78
N PHE A 87 -2.70 -57.76 -38.05
CA PHE A 87 -3.30 -59.01 -37.59
C PHE A 87 -3.83 -59.88 -38.74
N VAL A 88 -4.18 -59.26 -39.88
CA VAL A 88 -4.68 -59.98 -41.06
C VAL A 88 -4.21 -59.30 -42.35
N GLN A 89 -3.73 -60.07 -43.34
CA GLN A 89 -3.05 -59.56 -44.54
C GLN A 89 -3.82 -58.49 -45.34
N PHE A 90 -5.16 -58.45 -45.23
CA PHE A 90 -6.02 -57.50 -45.95
C PHE A 90 -6.33 -56.21 -45.17
N ILE A 91 -5.90 -56.07 -43.92
CA ILE A 91 -6.06 -54.83 -43.14
C ILE A 91 -4.72 -54.08 -43.17
N PRO A 92 -4.62 -52.94 -43.87
CA PRO A 92 -3.37 -52.18 -43.96
C PRO A 92 -2.98 -51.55 -42.61
N VAL A 93 -1.70 -51.65 -42.22
CA VAL A 93 -1.11 -50.76 -41.19
C VAL A 93 -0.70 -49.47 -41.89
N SER A 94 -1.24 -48.34 -41.42
CA SER A 94 -0.91 -47.02 -41.96
C SER A 94 0.27 -46.42 -41.20
N SER A 95 1.44 -46.40 -41.83
CA SER A 95 2.70 -45.90 -41.30
C SER A 95 3.63 -45.54 -42.48
N PRO A 96 4.29 -44.37 -42.48
CA PRO A 96 4.17 -43.29 -41.50
C PRO A 96 2.85 -42.51 -41.61
N VAL A 97 2.52 -41.79 -40.53
CA VAL A 97 1.40 -40.84 -40.42
C VAL A 97 1.97 -39.44 -40.18
N ALA A 98 1.62 -38.48 -41.04
CA ALA A 98 1.98 -37.08 -40.88
C ALA A 98 0.70 -36.24 -40.80
N ASP A 99 0.52 -35.51 -39.71
CA ASP A 99 -0.64 -34.66 -39.45
C ASP A 99 -0.20 -33.21 -39.33
N PHE A 100 -0.97 -32.32 -39.96
CA PHE A 100 -0.87 -30.88 -39.77
C PHE A 100 -2.26 -30.32 -39.48
N LYS A 101 -2.41 -29.60 -38.37
CA LYS A 101 -3.67 -28.98 -37.98
C LYS A 101 -3.44 -27.53 -37.61
N ALA A 102 -4.15 -26.62 -38.26
CA ALA A 102 -4.20 -25.21 -37.91
C ALA A 102 -5.63 -24.84 -37.53
N LYS A 103 -5.83 -24.22 -36.37
CA LYS A 103 -7.14 -23.86 -35.84
C LYS A 103 -7.10 -22.41 -35.38
N LEU A 104 -8.00 -21.59 -35.91
CA LEU A 104 -8.27 -20.24 -35.42
C LEU A 104 -9.60 -20.28 -34.68
N SER A 105 -9.61 -20.00 -33.38
CA SER A 105 -10.83 -20.09 -32.57
C SER A 105 -11.02 -18.92 -31.64
N LYS A 106 -12.27 -18.68 -31.25
CA LYS A 106 -12.62 -17.65 -30.26
C LYS A 106 -13.73 -18.15 -29.36
N ASN A 107 -13.51 -17.99 -28.05
CA ASN A 107 -14.55 -18.19 -27.06
C ASN A 107 -15.32 -16.88 -26.84
N SER A 108 -16.60 -17.01 -26.56
CA SER A 108 -17.49 -15.91 -26.20
C SER A 108 -17.84 -16.00 -24.73
N LYS A 109 -18.08 -14.84 -24.08
CA LYS A 109 -18.59 -14.77 -22.72
C LYS A 109 -20.00 -15.37 -22.57
N TYR A 110 -20.65 -15.74 -23.68
CA TYR A 110 -22.02 -16.28 -23.72
C TYR A 110 -22.08 -17.82 -23.87
N GLY A 111 -20.98 -18.52 -23.61
CA GLY A 111 -20.93 -19.99 -23.75
C GLY A 111 -20.81 -20.50 -25.19
N LEU A 112 -20.43 -19.64 -26.13
CA LEU A 112 -20.25 -19.97 -27.55
C LEU A 112 -18.76 -19.98 -27.91
N GLN A 113 -18.27 -21.06 -28.51
CA GLN A 113 -16.97 -21.13 -29.16
C GLN A 113 -17.18 -21.28 -30.66
N TYR A 114 -16.47 -20.51 -31.46
CA TYR A 114 -16.52 -20.64 -32.92
C TYR A 114 -15.15 -20.45 -33.52
N GLY A 115 -14.97 -20.89 -34.75
CA GLY A 115 -13.70 -20.72 -35.44
C GLY A 115 -13.64 -21.44 -36.76
N VAL A 116 -12.44 -21.44 -37.33
CA VAL A 116 -12.08 -22.19 -38.52
C VAL A 116 -10.97 -23.17 -38.20
N VAL A 117 -10.98 -24.31 -38.88
CA VAL A 117 -9.98 -25.37 -38.74
C VAL A 117 -9.55 -25.81 -40.13
N MET A 118 -8.26 -26.00 -40.30
CA MET A 118 -7.63 -26.65 -41.44
C MET A 118 -6.85 -27.84 -40.91
N ASN A 119 -7.04 -29.00 -41.52
CA ASN A 119 -6.35 -30.22 -41.17
C ASN A 119 -5.79 -30.86 -42.44
N SER A 120 -4.63 -31.48 -42.37
CA SER A 120 -4.07 -32.31 -43.43
C SER A 120 -3.42 -33.52 -42.81
N ASN A 121 -3.95 -34.69 -43.14
CA ASN A 121 -3.47 -35.97 -42.67
C ASN A 121 -2.93 -36.74 -43.90
N GLN A 122 -1.67 -37.12 -43.87
CA GLN A 122 -1.05 -37.99 -44.86
C GLN A 122 -0.70 -39.31 -44.21
N VAL A 123 -1.10 -40.39 -44.89
CA VAL A 123 -0.85 -41.76 -44.48
C VAL A 123 -0.33 -42.58 -45.63
N THR A 124 0.63 -43.46 -45.33
CA THR A 124 1.15 -44.46 -46.26
C THR A 124 0.84 -45.85 -45.72
N ASN A 125 0.44 -46.78 -46.58
CA ASN A 125 0.27 -48.19 -46.23
C ASN A 125 0.64 -49.11 -47.41
N ASN A 126 0.35 -50.41 -47.28
CA ASN A 126 0.63 -51.40 -48.33
C ASN A 126 -0.30 -51.31 -49.57
N LEU A 127 -1.39 -50.53 -49.52
CA LEU A 127 -2.35 -50.35 -50.62
C LEU A 127 -2.14 -49.01 -51.36
N TYR A 128 -1.69 -47.98 -50.66
CA TYR A 128 -1.46 -46.66 -51.23
C TYR A 128 -0.28 -45.96 -50.54
N LYS A 129 0.44 -45.16 -51.31
CA LYS A 129 1.53 -44.33 -50.83
C LYS A 129 1.11 -42.86 -50.79
N ASP A 130 1.44 -42.16 -49.73
CA ASP A 130 1.23 -40.71 -49.55
C ASP A 130 -0.24 -40.28 -49.72
N GLY A 131 -1.17 -41.15 -49.29
CA GLY A 131 -2.60 -40.87 -49.31
C GLY A 131 -2.92 -39.72 -48.37
N THR A 132 -3.34 -38.59 -48.92
CA THR A 132 -3.46 -37.33 -48.19
C THR A 132 -4.90 -36.84 -48.17
N THR A 133 -5.43 -36.58 -46.98
CA THR A 133 -6.74 -35.97 -46.76
C THR A 133 -6.54 -34.59 -46.16
N THR A 134 -6.91 -33.56 -46.91
CA THR A 134 -6.93 -32.17 -46.42
C THR A 134 -8.37 -31.74 -46.21
N SER A 135 -8.68 -31.15 -45.06
CA SER A 135 -9.97 -30.53 -44.76
C SER A 135 -9.80 -29.07 -44.33
N ALA A 136 -10.77 -28.24 -44.68
CA ALA A 136 -10.88 -26.88 -44.19
C ALA A 136 -12.34 -26.56 -43.89
N GLY A 137 -12.62 -25.94 -42.75
CA GLY A 137 -13.99 -25.79 -42.30
C GLY A 137 -14.19 -24.79 -41.17
N ALA A 138 -15.45 -24.53 -40.87
CA ALA A 138 -15.88 -23.76 -39.72
C ALA A 138 -16.48 -24.68 -38.67
N PHE A 139 -16.33 -24.33 -37.41
CA PHE A 139 -16.96 -25.04 -36.31
C PHE A 139 -17.64 -24.07 -35.34
N LEU A 140 -18.66 -24.57 -34.67
CA LEU A 140 -19.44 -23.89 -33.65
C LEU A 140 -19.68 -24.86 -32.50
N ALA A 141 -19.38 -24.45 -31.27
CA ALA A 141 -19.65 -25.21 -30.06
C ALA A 141 -20.39 -24.32 -29.06
N LEU A 142 -21.65 -24.64 -28.77
CA LEU A 142 -22.49 -23.91 -27.83
C LEU A 142 -22.69 -24.73 -26.55
N ASP A 143 -22.35 -24.17 -25.40
CA ASP A 143 -22.70 -24.73 -24.08
C ASP A 143 -24.19 -24.52 -23.83
N LEU A 144 -24.93 -25.63 -23.71
CA LEU A 144 -26.38 -25.67 -23.54
C LEU A 144 -26.81 -25.77 -22.07
N TYR A 145 -25.86 -25.82 -21.12
CA TYR A 145 -26.20 -26.06 -19.73
C TYR A 145 -25.31 -25.32 -18.72
N LYS A 146 -24.00 -25.60 -18.67
CA LYS A 146 -23.11 -25.06 -17.63
C LYS A 146 -22.81 -23.58 -17.84
N ASP A 147 -22.59 -23.16 -19.07
CA ASP A 147 -22.30 -21.76 -19.43
C ASP A 147 -23.28 -21.20 -20.47
N PHE A 148 -24.50 -21.75 -20.55
CA PHE A 148 -25.52 -21.26 -21.46
C PHE A 148 -25.78 -19.77 -21.25
N LEU A 149 -25.63 -18.98 -22.32
CA LEU A 149 -25.75 -17.52 -22.32
C LEU A 149 -24.83 -16.81 -21.32
N GLY A 150 -23.73 -17.47 -20.91
CA GLY A 150 -22.71 -16.92 -20.02
C GLY A 150 -23.08 -16.99 -18.55
N SER A 151 -23.92 -17.94 -18.14
CA SER A 151 -24.33 -18.13 -16.74
C SER A 151 -23.16 -18.39 -15.79
N THR A 152 -22.01 -18.87 -16.29
CA THR A 152 -20.77 -18.98 -15.51
C THR A 152 -19.81 -17.87 -15.88
N SER A 153 -19.50 -17.71 -17.17
CA SER A 153 -18.44 -16.81 -17.64
C SER A 153 -18.71 -15.34 -17.34
N ARG A 154 -19.96 -14.88 -17.46
CA ARG A 154 -20.32 -13.49 -17.15
C ARG A 154 -20.38 -13.22 -15.66
N VAL A 155 -20.76 -14.22 -14.87
CA VAL A 155 -20.78 -14.10 -13.40
C VAL A 155 -19.36 -14.04 -12.87
N GLN A 156 -18.46 -14.87 -13.41
CA GLN A 156 -17.04 -14.82 -13.09
C GLN A 156 -16.41 -13.47 -13.45
N ASP A 157 -16.65 -12.95 -14.67
CA ASP A 157 -16.19 -11.62 -15.07
C ASP A 157 -16.70 -10.51 -14.14
N LYS A 158 -17.98 -10.58 -13.75
CA LYS A 158 -18.56 -9.64 -12.78
C LYS A 158 -17.91 -9.74 -11.40
N SER A 159 -17.58 -10.94 -10.91
CA SER A 159 -16.87 -11.11 -9.64
C SER A 159 -15.48 -10.48 -9.72
N LEU A 160 -14.73 -10.76 -10.79
CA LEU A 160 -13.41 -10.16 -11.01
C LEU A 160 -13.47 -8.64 -11.10
N LEU A 161 -14.50 -8.07 -11.74
CA LEU A 161 -14.72 -6.62 -11.80
C LEU A 161 -15.03 -6.04 -10.41
N VAL A 162 -15.81 -6.74 -9.58
CA VAL A 162 -16.06 -6.30 -8.19
C VAL A 162 -14.77 -6.34 -7.36
N GLN A 163 -13.95 -7.37 -7.52
CA GLN A 163 -12.65 -7.46 -6.85
C GLN A 163 -11.68 -6.35 -7.29
N GLU A 164 -11.67 -6.00 -8.58
CA GLU A 164 -10.94 -4.85 -9.11
C GLU A 164 -11.39 -3.54 -8.43
N GLU A 165 -12.71 -3.32 -8.31
CA GLU A 165 -13.25 -2.12 -7.65
C GLU A 165 -12.91 -2.09 -6.14
N ILE A 166 -12.96 -3.24 -5.44
CA ILE A 166 -12.51 -3.33 -4.03
C ILE A 166 -11.05 -2.90 -3.92
N SER A 167 -10.15 -3.43 -4.76
CA SER A 167 -8.74 -3.06 -4.74
C SER A 167 -8.50 -1.58 -5.07
N LYS A 168 -9.30 -1.01 -5.98
CA LYS A 168 -9.26 0.43 -6.28
C LYS A 168 -9.67 1.29 -5.08
N ARG A 169 -10.70 0.90 -4.33
CA ARG A 169 -11.10 1.58 -3.09
C ARG A 169 -10.02 1.43 -2.01
N GLN A 170 -9.46 0.24 -1.86
CA GLN A 170 -8.37 -0.04 -0.93
C GLN A 170 -7.14 0.82 -1.25
N ARG A 171 -6.79 0.98 -2.53
CA ARG A 171 -5.74 1.91 -2.97
C ARG A 171 -6.02 3.34 -2.52
N SER A 172 -7.22 3.86 -2.77
CA SER A 172 -7.62 5.21 -2.32
C SER A 172 -7.45 5.38 -0.80
N ILE A 173 -7.89 4.40 -0.02
CA ILE A 173 -7.74 4.39 1.45
C ILE A 173 -6.25 4.37 1.85
N SER A 174 -5.44 3.53 1.22
CA SER A 174 -4.01 3.42 1.50
C SER A 174 -3.24 4.69 1.10
N GLU A 175 -3.58 5.32 -0.02
CA GLU A 175 -3.03 6.63 -0.43
C GLU A 175 -3.39 7.72 0.60
N HIS A 176 -4.64 7.74 1.06
CA HIS A 176 -5.07 8.68 2.08
C HIS A 176 -4.35 8.44 3.41
N THR A 177 -4.23 7.18 3.83
CA THR A 177 -3.51 6.76 5.04
C THR A 177 -2.05 7.23 4.96
N PHE A 178 -1.38 7.06 3.82
CA PHE A 178 -0.02 7.54 3.61
C PHE A 178 0.10 9.06 3.80
N ILE A 179 -0.85 9.85 3.27
CA ILE A 179 -0.89 11.30 3.50
C ILE A 179 -1.01 11.60 5.00
N GLN A 180 -1.88 10.90 5.73
CA GLN A 180 -2.03 11.12 7.18
C GLN A 180 -0.76 10.72 7.96
N GLU A 181 -0.05 9.65 7.58
CA GLU A 181 1.25 9.27 8.18
C GLU A 181 2.28 10.39 8.02
N VAL A 182 2.35 11.00 6.83
CA VAL A 182 3.24 12.14 6.57
C VAL A 182 2.86 13.35 7.45
N ARG A 183 1.56 13.62 7.62
CA ARG A 183 1.09 14.70 8.50
C ARG A 183 1.43 14.44 9.97
N LYS A 184 1.28 13.21 10.45
CA LYS A 184 1.71 12.84 11.81
C LYS A 184 3.19 13.09 12.01
N LEU A 185 4.02 12.65 11.06
CA LEU A 185 5.46 12.86 11.11
C LEU A 185 5.81 14.35 11.16
N TYR A 186 5.14 15.19 10.36
CA TYR A 186 5.30 16.64 10.42
C TYR A 186 5.01 17.19 11.82
N TRP A 187 3.87 16.85 12.41
CA TRP A 187 3.49 17.33 13.74
C TRP A 187 4.40 16.80 14.85
N LYS A 188 5.00 15.62 14.66
CA LYS A 188 6.01 15.07 15.59
C LYS A 188 7.30 15.88 15.54
N ILE A 189 7.73 16.33 14.37
CA ILE A 189 8.88 17.23 14.21
C ILE A 189 8.57 18.60 14.84
N VAL A 190 7.34 19.12 14.65
CA VAL A 190 6.89 20.35 15.31
C VAL A 190 6.97 20.23 16.83
N ALA A 191 6.47 19.13 17.40
CA ALA A 191 6.52 18.87 18.83
C ALA A 191 7.96 18.81 19.37
N ASN A 192 8.86 18.10 18.68
CA ASN A 192 10.28 18.06 19.05
C ASN A 192 10.94 19.45 18.98
N ASN A 193 10.61 20.26 17.97
CA ASN A 193 11.10 21.65 17.90
C ASN A 193 10.60 22.51 19.06
N GLU A 194 9.33 22.39 19.47
CA GLU A 194 8.80 23.09 20.64
C GLU A 194 9.46 22.64 21.94
N SER A 195 9.62 21.32 22.14
CA SER A 195 10.37 20.76 23.27
C SER A 195 11.81 21.30 23.32
N THR A 196 12.47 21.41 22.17
CA THR A 196 13.82 21.99 22.05
C THR A 196 13.84 23.47 22.42
N LYS A 197 12.85 24.27 22.00
CA LYS A 197 12.74 25.69 22.39
C LYS A 197 12.63 25.85 23.91
N ILE A 198 11.78 25.04 24.55
CA ILE A 198 11.59 25.04 26.00
C ILE A 198 12.88 24.63 26.71
N ALA A 199 13.52 23.53 26.28
CA ALA A 199 14.76 23.04 26.87
C ALA A 199 15.91 24.06 26.74
N ARG A 200 16.03 24.76 25.60
CA ARG A 200 17.02 25.83 25.40
C ARG A 200 16.77 27.04 26.32
N ALA A 201 15.51 27.46 26.47
CA ALA A 201 15.14 28.55 27.37
C ALA A 201 15.49 28.22 28.84
N LEU A 202 15.30 26.97 29.24
CA LEU A 202 15.70 26.52 30.57
C LEU A 202 17.22 26.48 30.72
N LEU A 203 17.96 25.87 29.78
CA LEU A 203 19.43 25.83 29.83
C LEU A 203 20.02 27.25 29.97
N LYS A 204 19.47 28.23 29.25
CA LYS A 204 19.87 29.64 29.38
C LYS A 204 19.66 30.18 30.81
N THR A 205 18.55 29.80 31.44
CA THR A 205 18.23 30.18 32.82
C THR A 205 19.17 29.49 33.82
N THR A 206 19.40 28.18 33.67
CA THR A 206 20.31 27.40 34.52
C THR A 206 21.76 27.88 34.40
N LYS A 207 22.24 28.23 33.20
CA LYS A 207 23.57 28.85 33.00
C LYS A 207 23.70 30.21 33.69
N LYS A 208 22.61 31.00 33.70
CA LYS A 208 22.59 32.27 34.44
C LYS A 208 22.69 32.03 35.95
N LEU A 209 21.98 31.03 36.47
CA LEU A 209 22.06 30.62 37.87
C LEU A 209 23.46 30.09 38.24
N GLU A 210 24.07 29.27 37.38
CA GLU A 210 25.44 28.78 37.58
C GLU A 210 26.45 29.93 37.67
N LYS A 211 26.34 30.93 36.78
CA LYS A 211 27.20 32.11 36.79
C LYS A 211 27.05 32.90 38.09
N ASP A 212 25.83 33.04 38.61
CA ASP A 212 25.57 33.72 39.88
C ASP A 212 26.16 32.93 41.06
N THR A 213 25.90 31.62 41.13
CA THR A 213 26.45 30.75 42.18
C THR A 213 27.97 30.69 42.15
N ARG A 214 28.58 30.70 40.97
CA ARG A 214 30.05 30.77 40.84
C ARG A 214 30.62 32.04 41.44
N LYS A 215 29.96 33.19 41.25
CA LYS A 215 30.36 34.45 41.91
C LYS A 215 30.21 34.36 43.42
N ARG A 216 29.10 33.81 43.91
CA ARG A 216 28.87 33.61 45.35
C ARG A 216 29.90 32.67 45.98
N PHE A 217 30.27 31.60 45.28
CA PHE A 217 31.33 30.67 45.68
C PHE A 217 32.69 31.39 45.79
N GLN A 218 33.04 32.23 44.79
CA GLN A 218 34.26 33.04 44.84
C GLN A 218 34.29 34.05 45.99
N SER A 219 33.12 34.49 46.46
CA SER A 219 32.95 35.37 47.62
C SER A 219 32.76 34.62 48.94
N ASN A 220 32.94 33.29 48.98
CA ASN A 220 32.71 32.42 50.15
C ASN A 220 31.28 32.48 50.73
N ILE A 221 30.29 32.78 49.90
CA ILE A 221 28.86 32.84 50.27
C ILE A 221 28.15 31.52 49.95
N ALA A 222 28.59 30.78 48.93
CA ALA A 222 28.03 29.50 48.52
C ALA A 222 29.07 28.38 48.62
N ASP A 223 28.62 27.16 48.90
CA ASP A 223 29.50 26.01 49.06
C ASP A 223 29.89 25.37 47.73
N LYS A 224 30.98 24.60 47.74
CA LYS A 224 31.40 23.79 46.57
C LYS A 224 30.29 22.84 46.10
N GLY A 225 29.50 22.31 47.04
CA GLY A 225 28.36 21.43 46.74
C GLY A 225 27.26 22.14 45.94
N ASP A 226 26.96 23.40 46.26
CA ASP A 226 25.96 24.21 45.53
C ASP A 226 26.40 24.48 44.10
N LEU A 227 27.66 24.86 43.92
CA LEU A 227 28.23 25.08 42.59
C LEU A 227 28.21 23.78 41.77
N ALA A 228 28.69 22.67 42.35
CA ALA A 228 28.72 21.37 41.67
C ALA A 228 27.31 20.89 41.28
N ARG A 229 26.31 21.12 42.13
CA ARG A 229 24.91 20.75 41.85
C ARG A 229 24.32 21.53 40.69
N ILE A 230 24.53 22.84 40.63
CA ILE A 230 24.03 23.66 39.52
C ILE A 230 24.79 23.34 38.23
N SER A 231 26.12 23.17 38.29
CA SER A 231 26.90 22.74 37.12
C SER A 231 26.45 21.37 36.60
N SER A 232 26.14 20.42 37.50
CA SER A 232 25.54 19.13 37.12
C SER A 232 24.20 19.30 36.40
N GLN A 233 23.35 20.23 36.85
CA GLN A 233 22.11 20.55 36.14
C GLN A 233 22.35 21.16 34.76
N VAL A 234 23.36 22.03 34.58
CA VAL A 234 23.72 22.54 33.25
C VAL A 234 24.03 21.39 32.30
N GLU A 235 24.81 20.39 32.74
CA GLU A 235 25.13 19.22 31.93
C GLU A 235 23.92 18.30 31.70
N ALA A 236 23.04 18.11 32.69
CA ALA A 236 21.79 17.39 32.50
C ALA A 236 20.91 18.02 31.41
N ARG A 237 20.85 19.37 31.37
CA ARG A 237 20.14 20.12 30.33
C ARG A 237 20.81 20.07 28.97
N ASN A 238 22.14 20.07 28.91
CA ASN A 238 22.87 19.80 27.66
C ASN A 238 22.55 18.39 27.14
N GLY A 239 22.59 17.38 28.00
CA GLY A 239 22.24 16.00 27.64
C GLY A 239 20.82 15.87 27.08
N GLN A 240 19.85 16.56 27.69
CA GLN A 240 18.48 16.62 27.17
C GLN A 240 18.39 17.27 25.78
N LEU A 241 19.18 18.33 25.51
CA LEU A 241 19.23 18.93 24.17
C LEU A 241 19.84 17.99 23.14
N TYR A 242 20.91 17.27 23.49
CA TYR A 242 21.50 16.28 22.59
C TYR A 242 20.52 15.14 22.27
N LEU A 243 19.74 14.70 23.24
CA LEU A 243 18.68 13.70 23.02
C LEU A 243 17.61 14.23 22.06
N LEU A 244 17.10 15.45 22.29
CA LEU A 244 16.11 16.07 21.40
C LEU A 244 16.66 16.28 19.98
N GLU A 245 17.94 16.61 19.85
CA GLU A 245 18.62 16.73 18.56
C GLU A 245 18.75 15.38 17.85
N PHE A 246 19.11 14.32 18.59
CA PHE A 246 19.12 12.96 18.07
C PHE A 246 17.74 12.53 17.57
N GLU A 247 16.69 12.70 18.39
CA GLU A 247 15.31 12.41 18.01
C GLU A 247 14.89 13.17 16.74
N ARG A 248 15.27 14.46 16.66
CA ARG A 248 15.02 15.29 15.47
C ARG A 248 15.67 14.69 14.23
N ASN A 249 16.91 14.24 14.35
CA ASN A 249 17.65 13.66 13.22
C ASN A 249 17.00 12.35 12.74
N GLU A 250 16.52 11.50 13.65
CA GLU A 250 15.77 10.29 13.28
C GLU A 250 14.45 10.63 12.59
N LEU A 251 13.70 11.63 13.09
CA LEU A 251 12.46 12.08 12.42
C LEU A 251 12.73 12.64 11.02
N ILE A 252 13.80 13.42 10.85
CA ILE A 252 14.21 13.96 9.55
C ILE A 252 14.67 12.83 8.63
N LYS A 253 15.39 11.82 9.14
CA LYS A 253 15.79 10.64 8.38
C LYS A 253 14.57 9.86 7.89
N THR A 254 13.56 9.63 8.74
CA THR A 254 12.29 9.04 8.31
C THR A 254 11.65 9.88 7.21
N LEU A 255 11.56 11.20 7.37
CA LEU A 255 10.97 12.08 6.36
C LEU A 255 11.73 12.06 5.04
N LYS A 256 13.08 12.03 5.08
CA LYS A 256 13.95 11.88 3.91
C LYS A 256 13.74 10.55 3.21
N SER A 257 13.51 9.47 3.95
CA SER A 257 13.22 8.15 3.37
C SER A 257 11.85 8.10 2.67
N LEU A 258 10.89 8.92 3.11
CA LEU A 258 9.59 9.03 2.44
C LEU A 258 9.66 9.87 1.15
N PHE A 259 10.58 10.82 1.08
CA PHE A 259 10.76 11.75 -0.05
C PHE A 259 12.23 11.86 -0.50
N PRO A 260 12.87 10.75 -0.93
CA PRO A 260 14.30 10.74 -1.25
C PRO A 260 14.64 11.73 -2.37
N ASP A 261 13.79 11.83 -3.39
CA ASP A 261 14.02 12.70 -4.56
C ASP A 261 13.90 14.20 -4.24
N LYS A 262 13.19 14.56 -3.17
CA LYS A 262 12.96 15.97 -2.79
C LYS A 262 13.88 16.42 -1.67
N LEU A 263 14.20 15.53 -0.73
CA LEU A 263 14.92 15.86 0.51
C LEU A 263 16.29 15.17 0.64
N GLY A 264 16.67 14.29 -0.30
CA GLY A 264 17.95 13.60 -0.31
C GLY A 264 19.12 14.59 -0.27
N GLY A 265 19.99 14.45 0.74
CA GLY A 265 21.18 15.32 0.90
C GLY A 265 20.90 16.78 1.28
N LYS A 266 19.63 17.19 1.43
CA LYS A 266 19.25 18.58 1.75
C LYS A 266 19.01 18.78 3.25
N ASP A 267 19.24 20.01 3.71
CA ASP A 267 18.93 20.39 5.08
C ASP A 267 17.49 20.86 5.20
N LEU A 268 16.83 20.51 6.30
CA LEU A 268 15.41 20.76 6.49
C LEU A 268 15.16 21.77 7.60
N ARG A 269 14.41 22.82 7.24
CA ARG A 269 13.88 23.82 8.18
C ARG A 269 12.37 23.85 8.09
N LEU A 270 11.68 23.90 9.23
CA LEU A 270 10.23 24.11 9.23
C LEU A 270 9.90 25.57 8.90
N ALA A 271 8.85 25.77 8.12
CA ALA A 271 8.20 27.07 7.97
C ALA A 271 7.58 27.53 9.31
N ASN A 272 7.05 28.75 9.34
CA ASN A 272 6.35 29.24 10.53
C ASN A 272 5.06 28.42 10.76
N TYR A 273 4.79 28.06 12.02
CA TYR A 273 3.63 27.26 12.41
C TYR A 273 3.02 27.79 13.71
N ASN A 274 1.73 27.53 13.94
CA ASN A 274 1.02 27.92 15.16
C ASN A 274 0.37 26.70 15.82
N LEU A 275 1.03 26.16 16.84
CA LEU A 275 0.58 24.97 17.56
C LEU A 275 -0.75 25.18 18.29
N ASP A 276 -0.92 26.32 18.96
CA ASP A 276 -2.14 26.56 19.77
C ASP A 276 -3.38 26.72 18.89
N ASN A 277 -3.27 27.39 17.74
CA ASN A 277 -4.36 27.46 16.77
C ASN A 277 -4.72 26.09 16.21
N THR A 278 -3.74 25.25 15.89
CA THR A 278 -4.00 23.88 15.44
C THR A 278 -4.68 23.05 16.52
N VAL A 279 -4.24 23.14 17.78
CA VAL A 279 -4.90 22.45 18.90
C VAL A 279 -6.36 22.90 19.02
N ASN A 280 -6.65 24.20 18.89
CA ASN A 280 -8.03 24.70 18.90
C ASN A 280 -8.87 24.15 17.73
N ASP A 281 -8.29 24.09 16.52
CA ASP A 281 -8.94 23.47 15.36
C ASP A 281 -9.21 21.97 15.60
N VAL A 282 -8.28 21.25 16.22
CA VAL A 282 -8.45 19.84 16.61
C VAL A 282 -9.61 19.72 17.61
N MET A 283 -9.66 20.59 18.62
CA MET A 283 -10.71 20.59 19.63
C MET A 283 -12.10 20.83 19.02
N ALA A 284 -12.20 21.76 18.05
CA ALA A 284 -13.45 21.98 17.33
C ALA A 284 -13.89 20.75 16.52
N CYS A 285 -12.95 20.03 15.91
CA CYS A 285 -13.24 18.82 15.17
C CYS A 285 -13.64 17.65 16.08
N THR A 286 -13.03 17.53 17.26
CA THR A 286 -13.43 16.52 18.24
C THR A 286 -14.86 16.69 18.72
N GLN A 287 -15.33 17.94 18.85
CA GLN A 287 -16.71 18.20 19.21
C GLN A 287 -17.69 17.74 18.13
N LYS A 288 -17.32 17.87 16.85
CA LYS A 288 -18.12 17.32 15.73
C LYS A 288 -18.14 15.80 15.74
N ILE A 289 -16.98 15.16 15.91
CA ILE A 289 -16.89 13.69 15.97
C ILE A 289 -17.71 13.15 17.14
N ALA A 290 -17.69 13.84 18.28
CA ALA A 290 -18.47 13.49 19.47
C ALA A 290 -20.00 13.58 19.29
N GLN A 291 -20.50 14.24 18.24
CA GLN A 291 -21.94 14.22 17.93
C GLN A 291 -22.42 12.81 17.53
N HIS A 292 -21.51 11.98 17.03
CA HIS A 292 -21.76 10.58 16.65
C HIS A 292 -21.30 9.60 17.73
N MET A 293 -21.52 9.91 19.01
CA MET A 293 -21.03 9.08 20.11
C MET A 293 -21.72 7.70 20.20
N THR A 294 -22.98 7.62 19.76
CA THR A 294 -23.83 6.43 19.89
C THR A 294 -23.99 5.65 18.59
N SER A 295 -23.51 6.18 17.46
CA SER A 295 -23.64 5.53 16.15
C SER A 295 -22.35 5.67 15.34
N LEU A 296 -22.02 4.63 14.57
CA LEU A 296 -20.90 4.62 13.65
C LEU A 296 -21.26 5.46 12.41
N PRO A 297 -20.56 6.57 12.11
CA PRO A 297 -20.87 7.41 10.96
C PRO A 297 -20.29 6.79 9.68
N LEU A 298 -20.97 5.76 9.16
CA LEU A 298 -20.58 5.06 7.93
C LEU A 298 -20.50 6.00 6.71
N GLU A 299 -21.30 7.07 6.71
CA GLU A 299 -21.30 8.12 5.68
C GLU A 299 -19.96 8.87 5.57
N TYR A 300 -19.10 8.81 6.59
CA TYR A 300 -17.80 9.50 6.57
C TYR A 300 -16.64 8.58 6.22
N THR A 301 -16.91 7.36 5.75
CA THR A 301 -15.88 6.39 5.44
C THR A 301 -16.10 5.64 4.12
N GLN A 302 -15.02 5.44 3.38
CA GLN A 302 -15.01 4.61 2.17
C GLN A 302 -15.16 3.11 2.47
N TYR A 303 -15.03 2.70 3.73
CA TYR A 303 -15.17 1.30 4.12
C TYR A 303 -16.63 0.79 4.01
N ASP A 304 -17.63 1.67 4.02
CA ASP A 304 -19.04 1.28 3.81
C ASP A 304 -19.27 0.73 2.39
N GLU A 305 -18.70 1.39 1.39
CA GLU A 305 -18.72 0.92 -0.01
C GLU A 305 -18.01 -0.44 -0.14
N ILE A 306 -16.88 -0.63 0.57
CA ILE A 306 -16.16 -1.91 0.57
C ILE A 306 -17.02 -3.02 1.18
N LEU A 307 -17.74 -2.77 2.28
CA LEU A 307 -18.65 -3.76 2.87
C LEU A 307 -19.74 -4.18 1.88
N GLY A 308 -20.32 -3.23 1.15
CA GLY A 308 -21.29 -3.53 0.09
C GLY A 308 -20.70 -4.33 -1.07
N LEU A 309 -19.47 -4.01 -1.50
CA LEU A 309 -18.77 -4.74 -2.56
C LEU A 309 -18.37 -6.16 -2.11
N LEU A 310 -17.95 -6.34 -0.86
CA LEU A 310 -17.65 -7.66 -0.31
C LEU A 310 -18.89 -8.56 -0.30
N GLN A 311 -20.05 -8.03 0.09
CA GLN A 311 -21.30 -8.80 0.04
C GLN A 311 -21.66 -9.19 -1.39
N LYS A 312 -21.47 -8.28 -2.35
CA LYS A 312 -21.68 -8.57 -3.78
C LYS A 312 -20.71 -9.62 -4.32
N ASP A 313 -19.44 -9.58 -3.93
CA ASP A 313 -18.45 -10.59 -4.31
C ASP A 313 -18.78 -11.97 -3.73
N LEU A 314 -19.32 -12.03 -2.50
CA LEU A 314 -19.85 -13.27 -1.91
C LEU A 314 -20.95 -13.87 -2.77
N GLU A 315 -21.96 -13.08 -3.13
CA GLU A 315 -23.09 -13.55 -3.96
C GLU A 315 -22.61 -14.09 -5.31
N LEU A 316 -21.72 -13.36 -5.99
CA LEU A 316 -21.17 -13.75 -7.28
C LEU A 316 -20.26 -14.98 -7.18
N SER A 317 -19.38 -15.04 -6.17
CA SER A 317 -18.48 -16.17 -5.94
C SER A 317 -19.23 -17.46 -5.63
N ARG A 318 -20.32 -17.38 -4.88
CA ARG A 318 -21.20 -18.54 -4.63
C ARG A 318 -21.89 -19.00 -5.92
N GLU A 319 -22.35 -18.07 -6.75
CA GLU A 319 -22.97 -18.39 -8.03
C GLU A 319 -21.98 -19.07 -9.00
N VAL A 320 -20.72 -18.62 -9.03
CA VAL A 320 -19.64 -19.32 -9.75
C VAL A 320 -19.45 -20.74 -9.19
N ASN A 321 -19.34 -20.89 -7.87
CA ASN A 321 -19.12 -22.18 -7.22
C ASN A 321 -20.29 -23.15 -7.44
N LYS A 322 -21.53 -22.66 -7.56
CA LYS A 322 -22.69 -23.50 -7.92
C LYS A 322 -22.53 -24.22 -9.26
N ASN A 323 -21.73 -23.67 -10.18
CA ASN A 323 -21.49 -24.25 -11.50
C ASN A 323 -20.23 -25.14 -11.55
N TYR A 324 -19.50 -25.31 -10.43
CA TYR A 324 -18.24 -26.06 -10.37
C TYR A 324 -18.40 -27.55 -10.74
N ASP A 325 -19.35 -28.23 -10.10
CA ASP A 325 -19.67 -29.66 -10.22
C ASP A 325 -20.73 -29.99 -11.30
N LYS A 326 -21.40 -28.98 -11.87
CA LYS A 326 -22.42 -29.19 -12.89
C LYS A 326 -21.84 -29.91 -14.11
N SER A 327 -22.61 -30.86 -14.63
CA SER A 327 -22.37 -31.48 -15.94
C SER A 327 -22.26 -30.41 -17.03
N ASN A 328 -21.58 -30.71 -18.12
CA ASN A 328 -21.54 -29.86 -19.30
C ASN A 328 -22.26 -30.56 -20.46
N LEU A 329 -23.15 -29.87 -21.15
CA LEU A 329 -23.78 -30.33 -22.37
C LEU A 329 -23.45 -29.32 -23.47
N LYS A 330 -22.73 -29.73 -24.51
CA LYS A 330 -22.36 -28.87 -25.64
C LYS A 330 -22.99 -29.37 -26.92
N LEU A 331 -23.55 -28.45 -27.70
CA LEU A 331 -23.88 -28.68 -29.10
C LEU A 331 -22.67 -28.30 -29.94
N ILE A 332 -22.09 -29.27 -30.63
CA ILE A 332 -20.95 -29.07 -31.52
C ILE A 332 -21.44 -29.28 -32.94
N SER A 333 -21.23 -28.29 -33.79
CA SER A 333 -21.48 -28.34 -35.22
C SER A 333 -20.21 -27.99 -35.97
N GLN A 334 -19.91 -28.75 -37.02
CA GLN A 334 -18.73 -28.55 -37.83
C GLN A 334 -19.10 -28.76 -39.29
N PHE A 335 -18.68 -27.82 -40.12
CA PHE A 335 -18.84 -27.84 -41.56
C PHE A 335 -17.46 -27.77 -42.19
N GLU A 336 -17.08 -28.77 -42.96
CA GLU A 336 -15.79 -28.86 -43.62
C GLU A 336 -15.95 -29.16 -45.10
N VAL A 337 -15.06 -28.65 -45.91
CA VAL A 337 -14.81 -29.14 -47.26
C VAL A 337 -13.59 -30.08 -47.16
N VAL A 338 -13.59 -31.18 -47.89
CA VAL A 338 -12.53 -32.19 -47.85
C VAL A 338 -12.03 -32.52 -49.26
N GLY A 339 -10.72 -32.48 -49.43
CA GLY A 339 -10.02 -33.00 -50.59
C GLY A 339 -9.29 -34.30 -50.23
N LYS A 340 -9.27 -35.25 -51.18
CA LYS A 340 -8.54 -36.52 -51.04
C LYS A 340 -7.75 -36.82 -52.29
N ASP A 341 -6.44 -36.88 -52.16
CA ASP A 341 -5.57 -37.30 -53.26
C ASP A 341 -4.26 -37.90 -52.77
N TYR A 342 -3.46 -38.36 -53.71
CA TYR A 342 -2.06 -38.72 -53.52
C TYR A 342 -1.24 -37.42 -53.50
N SER A 343 -0.54 -37.14 -52.40
CA SER A 343 0.18 -35.88 -52.10
C SER A 343 -0.63 -34.73 -51.48
N TYR A 344 0.06 -33.87 -50.75
CA TYR A 344 -0.51 -32.66 -50.13
C TYR A 344 -1.02 -31.64 -51.16
N SER A 345 -0.28 -31.42 -52.25
CA SER A 345 -0.66 -30.42 -53.25
C SER A 345 -1.91 -30.82 -54.00
N ASP A 346 -2.04 -32.10 -54.32
CA ASP A 346 -3.17 -32.59 -55.11
C ASP A 346 -4.42 -32.74 -54.23
N SER A 347 -4.25 -33.12 -52.95
CA SER A 347 -5.34 -33.09 -51.96
C SER A 347 -5.86 -31.66 -51.72
N PHE A 348 -4.97 -30.66 -51.69
CA PHE A 348 -5.36 -29.26 -51.56
C PHE A 348 -6.03 -28.70 -52.84
N LYS A 349 -5.57 -29.10 -54.04
CA LYS A 349 -6.25 -28.75 -55.30
C LYS A 349 -7.64 -29.36 -55.35
N LYS A 350 -7.79 -30.63 -55.01
CA LYS A 350 -9.11 -31.28 -54.94
C LYS A 350 -10.02 -30.62 -53.92
N LEU A 351 -9.49 -30.19 -52.77
CA LEU A 351 -10.25 -29.41 -51.80
C LEU A 351 -10.80 -28.11 -52.40
N SER A 352 -10.00 -27.40 -53.21
CA SER A 352 -10.35 -26.14 -53.87
C SER A 352 -11.35 -26.32 -55.02
N ASP A 353 -11.10 -27.32 -55.88
CA ASP A 353 -11.73 -27.41 -57.20
C ASP A 353 -12.95 -28.35 -57.22
N GLU A 354 -12.92 -29.43 -56.42
CA GLU A 354 -13.92 -30.51 -56.41
C GLU A 354 -14.28 -30.95 -54.98
N GLY A 355 -14.11 -30.07 -53.99
CA GLY A 355 -14.14 -30.44 -52.59
C GLY A 355 -15.48 -31.02 -52.13
N ASP A 356 -15.43 -32.16 -51.44
CA ASP A 356 -16.61 -32.78 -50.85
C ASP A 356 -16.99 -32.09 -49.54
N SER A 357 -18.23 -31.62 -49.41
CA SER A 357 -18.73 -31.06 -48.17
C SER A 357 -19.05 -32.14 -47.13
N ARG A 358 -18.61 -31.94 -45.89
CA ARG A 358 -18.97 -32.72 -44.72
C ARG A 358 -19.59 -31.82 -43.67
N PHE A 359 -20.73 -32.25 -43.15
CA PHE A 359 -21.40 -31.60 -42.04
C PHE A 359 -21.58 -32.59 -40.90
N SER A 360 -21.20 -32.19 -39.70
CA SER A 360 -21.43 -32.97 -38.49
C SER A 360 -22.10 -32.10 -37.43
N VAL A 361 -23.02 -32.72 -36.71
CA VAL A 361 -23.66 -32.16 -35.52
C VAL A 361 -23.63 -33.24 -34.45
N GLY A 362 -23.12 -32.89 -33.28
CA GLY A 362 -23.01 -33.79 -32.15
C GLY A 362 -23.38 -33.09 -30.86
N LEU A 363 -23.94 -33.86 -29.93
CA LEU A 363 -24.11 -33.45 -28.55
C LEU A 363 -23.00 -34.09 -27.72
N GLN A 364 -22.17 -33.27 -27.09
CA GLN A 364 -21.16 -33.73 -26.14
C GLN A 364 -21.67 -33.51 -24.72
N TRP A 365 -21.96 -34.59 -24.01
CA TRP A 365 -22.25 -34.55 -22.58
C TRP A 365 -21.01 -34.97 -21.79
N THR A 366 -20.63 -34.17 -20.79
CA THR A 366 -19.52 -34.43 -19.90
C THR A 366 -20.00 -34.29 -18.47
N MET A 367 -20.12 -35.42 -17.77
CA MET A 367 -20.48 -35.45 -16.36
C MET A 367 -19.24 -35.82 -15.53
N PRO A 368 -18.86 -35.02 -14.53
CA PRO A 368 -17.86 -35.47 -13.57
C PRO A 368 -18.44 -36.64 -12.75
N ILE A 369 -17.73 -37.77 -12.73
CA ILE A 369 -18.12 -38.94 -11.94
C ILE A 369 -17.18 -39.02 -10.72
N GLY A 370 -17.76 -39.14 -9.52
CA GLY A 370 -17.04 -39.21 -8.24
C GLY A 370 -17.38 -38.06 -7.29
N GLY A 371 -17.67 -38.37 -6.03
CA GLY A 371 -18.14 -37.40 -5.02
C GLY A 371 -17.08 -36.42 -4.51
N GLU A 372 -15.82 -36.53 -4.95
CA GLU A 372 -14.75 -35.61 -4.53
C GLU A 372 -14.97 -34.17 -5.02
N LYS A 373 -15.60 -33.98 -6.19
CA LYS A 373 -15.95 -32.64 -6.67
C LYS A 373 -17.05 -31.99 -5.83
N ASP A 374 -18.04 -32.76 -5.39
CA ASP A 374 -19.13 -32.27 -4.54
C ASP A 374 -18.59 -31.88 -3.15
N LYS A 375 -17.71 -32.72 -2.58
CA LYS A 375 -16.97 -32.39 -1.34
C LYS A 375 -16.16 -31.11 -1.51
N THR A 376 -15.40 -31.00 -2.60
CA THR A 376 -14.58 -29.80 -2.89
C THR A 376 -15.45 -28.56 -3.02
N LYS A 377 -16.59 -28.63 -3.72
CA LYS A 377 -17.54 -27.53 -3.86
C LYS A 377 -18.12 -27.11 -2.51
N ALA A 378 -18.51 -28.06 -1.65
CA ALA A 378 -19.03 -27.77 -0.32
C ALA A 378 -17.96 -27.08 0.55
N ILE A 379 -16.71 -27.54 0.48
CA ILE A 379 -15.57 -26.90 1.15
C ILE A 379 -15.35 -25.49 0.59
N GLN A 380 -15.41 -25.29 -0.73
CA GLN A 380 -15.28 -23.98 -1.36
C GLN A 380 -16.40 -23.02 -0.94
N ASP A 381 -17.66 -23.47 -0.87
CA ASP A 381 -18.78 -22.64 -0.40
C ASP A 381 -18.57 -22.22 1.06
N GLU A 382 -18.09 -23.13 1.90
CA GLU A 382 -17.82 -22.83 3.30
C GLU A 382 -16.63 -21.88 3.46
N ILE A 383 -15.57 -22.03 2.66
CA ILE A 383 -14.44 -21.09 2.61
C ILE A 383 -14.93 -19.69 2.20
N ILE A 384 -15.69 -19.60 1.10
CA ILE A 384 -16.23 -18.34 0.59
C ILE A 384 -17.10 -17.66 1.65
N ARG A 385 -18.01 -18.41 2.29
CA ARG A 385 -18.91 -17.90 3.34
C ARG A 385 -18.13 -17.42 4.57
N ARG A 386 -17.22 -18.26 5.10
CA ARG A 386 -16.46 -17.92 6.30
C ARG A 386 -15.51 -16.78 6.08
N ARG A 387 -14.83 -16.75 4.93
CA ARG A 387 -13.92 -15.67 4.56
C ARG A 387 -14.66 -14.34 4.47
N ASN A 388 -15.79 -14.30 3.76
CA ASN A 388 -16.55 -13.06 3.63
C ASN A 388 -17.12 -12.57 4.97
N LEU A 389 -17.63 -13.50 5.79
CA LEU A 389 -18.08 -13.17 7.14
C LEU A 389 -16.93 -12.62 7.98
N ALA A 390 -15.76 -13.24 7.94
CA ALA A 390 -14.57 -12.78 8.64
C ALA A 390 -14.13 -11.40 8.16
N ASP A 391 -14.01 -11.18 6.85
CA ASP A 391 -13.60 -9.91 6.24
C ASP A 391 -14.59 -8.78 6.63
N SER A 392 -15.90 -9.05 6.56
CA SER A 392 -16.95 -8.09 6.92
C SER A 392 -16.95 -7.77 8.43
N GLN A 393 -16.85 -8.79 9.28
CA GLN A 393 -16.77 -8.62 10.73
C GLN A 393 -15.48 -7.93 11.15
N GLU A 394 -14.37 -8.21 10.48
CA GLU A 394 -13.09 -7.57 10.72
C GLU A 394 -13.17 -6.07 10.40
N VAL A 395 -13.65 -5.71 9.20
CA VAL A 395 -13.82 -4.30 8.82
C VAL A 395 -14.77 -3.61 9.80
N LYS A 396 -15.98 -4.13 10.00
CA LYS A 396 -16.97 -3.51 10.88
C LYS A 396 -16.51 -3.42 12.33
N GLY A 397 -15.94 -4.49 12.87
CA GLY A 397 -15.44 -4.55 14.24
C GLY A 397 -14.25 -3.61 14.46
N LYS A 398 -13.33 -3.51 13.50
CA LYS A 398 -12.24 -2.54 13.54
C LYS A 398 -12.77 -1.10 13.48
N LEU A 399 -13.73 -0.80 12.60
CA LEU A 399 -14.33 0.54 12.51
C LEU A 399 -14.99 0.97 13.83
N ASP A 400 -15.80 0.10 14.41
CA ASP A 400 -16.52 0.37 15.65
C ASP A 400 -15.56 0.55 16.84
N ALA A 401 -14.62 -0.39 17.01
CA ALA A 401 -13.60 -0.30 18.04
C ALA A 401 -12.72 0.96 17.86
N PHE A 402 -12.35 1.29 16.63
CA PHE A 402 -11.53 2.45 16.32
C PHE A 402 -12.26 3.77 16.63
N HIS A 403 -13.52 3.91 16.22
CA HIS A 403 -14.35 5.07 16.51
C HIS A 403 -14.56 5.26 18.02
N ALA A 404 -15.01 4.21 18.70
CA ALA A 404 -15.29 4.24 20.14
C ALA A 404 -14.02 4.54 20.95
N GLN A 405 -12.89 3.91 20.62
CA GLN A 405 -11.62 4.12 21.32
C GLN A 405 -11.07 5.53 21.06
N THR A 406 -11.16 6.02 19.82
CA THR A 406 -10.71 7.38 19.50
C THR A 406 -11.48 8.42 20.31
N LEU A 407 -12.81 8.30 20.36
CA LEU A 407 -13.66 9.20 21.15
C LEU A 407 -13.27 9.22 22.64
N ARG A 408 -13.07 8.04 23.24
CA ARG A 408 -12.64 7.92 24.65
C ARG A 408 -11.26 8.54 24.89
N SER A 409 -10.31 8.26 24.01
CA SER A 409 -8.95 8.80 24.08
C SER A 409 -8.96 10.33 23.98
N VAL A 410 -9.72 10.88 23.03
CA VAL A 410 -9.87 12.33 22.83
C VAL A 410 -10.44 13.03 24.05
N LEU A 411 -11.54 12.52 24.60
CA LEU A 411 -12.17 13.10 25.79
C LEU A 411 -11.22 13.09 26.98
N THR A 412 -10.48 11.98 27.15
CA THR A 412 -9.46 11.84 28.19
C THR A 412 -8.33 12.85 27.98
N LEU A 413 -7.76 12.93 26.78
CA LEU A 413 -6.68 13.86 26.45
C LEU A 413 -7.10 15.32 26.63
N GLN A 414 -8.35 15.68 26.32
CA GLN A 414 -8.87 17.02 26.58
C GLN A 414 -8.88 17.33 28.09
N ASN A 415 -9.28 16.38 28.92
CA ASN A 415 -9.23 16.54 30.37
C ASN A 415 -7.78 16.68 30.87
N VAL A 416 -6.84 15.92 30.31
CA VAL A 416 -5.40 16.02 30.60
C VAL A 416 -4.87 17.40 30.24
N ILE A 417 -5.14 17.93 29.03
CA ILE A 417 -4.71 19.27 28.64
C ILE A 417 -5.28 20.33 29.60
N ARG A 418 -6.56 20.23 29.96
CA ARG A 418 -7.18 21.17 30.93
C ARG A 418 -6.50 21.10 32.30
N ALA A 419 -6.15 19.90 32.78
CA ALA A 419 -5.45 19.72 34.04
C ALA A 419 -4.00 20.24 33.98
N GLN A 420 -3.25 19.91 32.93
CA GLN A 420 -1.89 20.38 32.69
C GLN A 420 -1.82 21.91 32.61
N LYS A 421 -2.78 22.55 31.92
CA LYS A 421 -2.84 24.02 31.83
C LYS A 421 -3.04 24.69 33.19
N ARG A 422 -3.89 24.10 34.07
CA ARG A 422 -4.06 24.58 35.45
C ARG A 422 -2.80 24.35 36.28
N ASN A 423 -2.19 23.17 36.18
CA ASN A 423 -0.95 22.84 36.88
C ASN A 423 0.20 23.77 36.48
N ALA A 424 0.39 24.01 35.19
CA ALA A 424 1.40 24.93 34.67
C ALA A 424 1.18 26.37 35.17
N LYS A 425 -0.08 26.80 35.36
CA LYS A 425 -0.37 28.11 35.98
C LYS A 425 0.13 28.16 37.42
N HIS A 426 -0.19 27.17 38.24
CA HIS A 426 0.26 27.11 39.64
C HIS A 426 1.78 27.02 39.73
N LEU A 427 2.43 26.18 38.91
CA LEU A 427 3.88 26.06 38.89
C LEU A 427 4.58 27.37 38.46
N ARG A 428 4.00 28.16 37.54
CA ARG A 428 4.52 29.49 37.19
C ARG A 428 4.42 30.47 38.36
N GLU A 429 3.31 30.45 39.10
CA GLU A 429 3.12 31.29 40.29
C GLU A 429 4.12 30.90 41.40
N THR A 430 4.27 29.60 41.66
CA THR A 430 5.27 29.06 42.60
C THR A 430 6.67 29.48 42.19
N LEU A 431 7.07 29.27 40.94
CA LEU A 431 8.41 29.64 40.48
C LEU A 431 8.68 31.13 40.58
N LYS A 432 7.66 31.98 40.33
CA LYS A 432 7.78 33.43 40.49
C LYS A 432 8.06 33.80 41.95
N ASP A 433 7.35 33.18 42.90
CA ASP A 433 7.58 33.41 44.32
C ASP A 433 8.94 32.85 44.79
N SER A 434 9.31 31.65 44.33
CA SER A 434 10.60 31.03 44.63
C SER A 434 11.78 31.85 44.11
N LYS A 435 11.68 32.42 42.90
CA LYS A 435 12.67 33.38 42.38
C LYS A 435 12.80 34.61 43.26
N ARG A 436 11.69 35.15 43.75
CA ARG A 436 11.68 36.30 44.69
C ARG A 436 12.34 35.93 46.02
N LYS A 437 11.94 34.82 46.63
CA LYS A 437 12.52 34.34 47.90
C LYS A 437 14.01 34.03 47.77
N PHE A 438 14.43 33.40 46.67
CA PHE A 438 15.84 33.12 46.38
C PHE A 438 16.67 34.41 46.26
N SER A 439 16.13 35.44 45.61
CA SER A 439 16.80 36.75 45.53
C SER A 439 16.95 37.45 46.88
N GLN A 440 16.08 37.13 47.83
CA GLN A 440 16.11 37.61 49.22
C GLN A 440 16.91 36.68 50.15
N ALA A 441 17.60 35.66 49.61
CA ALA A 441 18.30 34.62 50.38
C ALA A 441 17.40 33.84 51.37
N ARG A 442 16.09 33.76 51.10
CA ARG A 442 15.09 33.04 51.91
C ARG A 442 14.77 31.63 51.39
N LEU A 443 15.43 31.21 50.32
CA LEU A 443 15.23 29.92 49.65
C LEU A 443 16.59 29.39 49.20
N THR A 444 16.79 28.08 49.28
CA THR A 444 18.03 27.45 48.81
C THR A 444 18.08 27.37 47.28
N SER A 445 19.30 27.19 46.73
CA SER A 445 19.50 26.94 45.30
C SER A 445 18.81 25.65 44.84
N GLN A 446 18.73 24.65 45.72
CA GLN A 446 18.10 23.36 45.48
C GLN A 446 16.59 23.50 45.28
N ASP A 447 15.91 24.22 46.16
CA ASP A 447 14.46 24.39 46.06
C ASP A 447 14.08 25.16 44.79
N LEU A 448 14.86 26.19 44.44
CA LEU A 448 14.65 26.92 43.19
C LEU A 448 14.79 26.00 41.96
N LEU A 449 15.81 25.14 41.95
CA LEU A 449 16.01 24.18 40.87
C LEU A 449 14.86 23.17 40.78
N ILE A 450 14.33 22.70 41.92
CA ILE A 450 13.19 21.78 41.94
C ILE A 450 11.97 22.43 41.28
N ASP A 451 11.65 23.67 41.64
CA ASP A 451 10.51 24.38 41.04
C ASP A 451 10.72 24.66 39.55
N GLU A 452 11.93 25.01 39.13
CA GLU A 452 12.28 25.16 37.70
C GLU A 452 12.12 23.85 36.93
N ASN A 453 12.53 22.73 37.53
CA ASN A 453 12.42 21.40 36.94
C ASN A 453 10.97 20.94 36.82
N GLN A 454 10.14 21.18 37.85
CA GLN A 454 8.72 20.83 37.82
C GLN A 454 7.97 21.60 36.74
N LEU A 455 8.21 22.91 36.61
CA LEU A 455 7.62 23.71 35.55
C LEU A 455 8.07 23.24 34.16
N LEU A 456 9.35 22.91 34.00
CA LEU A 456 9.85 22.37 32.74
C LEU A 456 9.14 21.07 32.37
N ASN A 457 9.16 20.10 33.26
CA ASN A 457 8.57 18.78 32.98
C ASN A 457 7.10 18.95 32.63
N SER A 458 6.35 19.77 33.37
CA SER A 458 4.96 20.07 33.05
C SER A 458 4.78 20.72 31.67
N ASN A 459 5.68 21.59 31.22
CA ASN A 459 5.59 22.20 29.89
C ASN A 459 5.94 21.20 28.78
N LEU A 460 6.93 20.32 28.99
CA LEU A 460 7.28 19.26 28.04
C LEU A 460 6.14 18.24 27.91
N ASP A 461 5.52 17.87 29.03
CA ASP A 461 4.34 17.00 29.05
C ASP A 461 3.16 17.66 28.32
N GLU A 462 2.97 18.99 28.47
CA GLU A 462 1.94 19.72 27.71
C GLU A 462 2.17 19.64 26.21
N ILE A 463 3.41 19.79 25.72
CA ILE A 463 3.75 19.65 24.30
C ILE A 463 3.48 18.22 23.81
N SER A 464 3.88 17.21 24.59
CA SER A 464 3.63 15.81 24.27
C SER A 464 2.13 15.50 24.16
N THR A 465 1.32 15.95 25.13
CA THR A 465 -0.14 15.78 25.09
C THR A 465 -0.78 16.50 23.91
N LYS A 466 -0.35 17.74 23.60
CA LYS A 466 -0.85 18.48 22.43
C LYS A 466 -0.59 17.73 21.13
N TYR A 467 0.60 17.15 20.99
CA TYR A 467 0.92 16.28 19.85
C TYR A 467 0.03 15.03 19.82
N GLN A 468 -0.14 14.32 20.93
CA GLN A 468 -0.98 13.13 21.00
C GLN A 468 -2.43 13.41 20.59
N VAL A 469 -2.97 14.58 20.95
CA VAL A 469 -4.31 15.01 20.51
C VAL A 469 -4.38 15.21 19.01
N ILE A 470 -3.40 15.91 18.43
CA ILE A 470 -3.30 16.12 16.98
C ILE A 470 -3.17 14.77 16.26
N GLU A 471 -2.26 13.91 16.73
CA GLU A 471 -2.01 12.57 16.18
C GLU A 471 -3.25 11.68 16.23
N THR A 472 -3.96 11.66 17.36
CA THR A 472 -5.19 10.86 17.53
C THR A 472 -6.26 11.27 16.51
N ILE A 473 -6.38 12.56 16.22
CA ILE A 473 -7.36 13.06 15.25
C ILE A 473 -6.91 12.89 13.80
N ILE A 474 -5.62 13.02 13.52
CA ILE A 474 -5.08 12.65 12.20
C ILE A 474 -5.27 11.15 11.94
N ASN A 475 -5.04 10.30 12.94
CA ASN A 475 -5.37 8.87 12.88
C ASN A 475 -6.85 8.67 12.61
N TYR A 476 -7.75 9.39 13.28
CA TYR A 476 -9.18 9.27 13.00
C TYR A 476 -9.52 9.49 11.52
N PHE A 477 -8.87 10.47 10.88
CA PHE A 477 -9.07 10.77 9.47
C PHE A 477 -8.49 9.72 8.52
N THR A 478 -7.64 8.78 8.96
CA THR A 478 -7.22 7.66 8.08
C THR A 478 -8.41 6.77 7.72
N VAL A 479 -9.32 6.57 8.69
CA VAL A 479 -10.49 5.70 8.57
C VAL A 479 -11.73 6.49 8.16
N PHE A 480 -11.99 7.62 8.82
CA PHE A 480 -13.14 8.50 8.57
C PHE A 480 -12.71 9.73 7.76
N ASN A 481 -12.16 9.44 6.58
CA ASN A 481 -11.55 10.41 5.68
C ASN A 481 -12.49 11.50 5.16
N GLN A 482 -13.81 11.29 5.25
CA GLN A 482 -14.82 12.26 4.79
C GLN A 482 -15.44 13.09 5.93
N THR A 483 -14.89 13.00 7.15
CA THR A 483 -15.40 13.76 8.31
C THR A 483 -15.34 15.28 8.05
N PRO A 484 -16.45 16.03 8.22
CA PRO A 484 -16.53 17.46 7.87
C PRO A 484 -15.83 18.35 8.93
N CYS A 485 -14.51 18.45 8.84
CA CYS A 485 -13.65 19.15 9.79
C CYS A 485 -12.60 20.01 9.06
N LYS A 486 -12.28 21.18 9.61
CA LYS A 486 -11.26 22.10 9.04
C LYS A 486 -9.85 21.49 9.03
N LEU A 487 -9.51 20.71 10.06
CA LEU A 487 -8.24 19.99 10.15
C LEU A 487 -8.19 18.78 9.21
N ASN A 488 -9.36 18.25 8.83
CA ASN A 488 -9.46 17.29 7.74
C ASN A 488 -9.30 18.07 6.43
N LYS A 489 -8.04 18.41 6.13
CA LYS A 489 -7.65 18.94 4.83
C LYS A 489 -7.99 17.85 3.85
N ARG A 490 -9.19 17.93 3.27
CA ARG A 490 -9.59 17.17 2.10
C ARG A 490 -8.40 17.27 1.18
N ALA A 491 -7.73 16.14 0.93
CA ALA A 491 -6.84 16.12 -0.21
C ALA A 491 -7.75 16.57 -1.35
N GLN A 492 -7.48 17.75 -1.90
CA GLN A 492 -8.06 18.19 -3.17
C GLN A 492 -7.46 17.30 -4.25
N LEU A 493 -7.79 16.00 -4.16
CA LEU A 493 -7.58 14.97 -5.15
C LEU A 493 -8.89 14.83 -5.90
#